data_AF-A0A813GJC8-F1
#
_entry.id   AF-A0A813GJC8-F1
#
_cell.length_a   1.000
_cell.length_b   1.000
_cell.length_c   1.000
_cell.angle_alpha   90.00
_cell.angle_beta   90.00
_cell.angle_gamma   90.00
#
_symmetry.space_group_name_H-M   'P 1'
#
loop_
_entity.id
_entity.type
_entity.pdbx_description
1 polymer ?
#
loop_
_entity_poly.entity_id
_entity_poly.type
_entity_poly.pdbx_seq_one_letter_code
_entity_poly.pdbx_strand_id
1 'polypeptide(L)'
;MGCGASAAGRKGSAGPHDPAEPVPAGRPKATAESSGGDLRELLQGLGLEAALPQLLSLGVVSPSDVVELLVEDLEGVGLTRVQIRQLQ
;
A
#
# COMPACT_ATOMS: atom_id res chain seq x y z
N MET A 1 30.35 -15.59 -56.44
CA MET A 1 29.15 -15.09 -57.16
C MET A 1 27.96 -15.18 -56.23
N GLY A 2 27.07 -14.22 -56.05
CA GLY A 2 26.88 -12.92 -56.69
C GLY A 2 26.04 -12.00 -55.81
N CYS A 3 25.99 -10.75 -56.23
CA CYS A 3 25.42 -9.57 -55.58
C CYS A 3 23.88 -9.54 -55.53
N GLY A 4 23.38 -8.70 -54.63
CA GLY A 4 22.10 -7.97 -54.79
C GLY A 4 21.32 -7.85 -53.48
N ALA A 5 20.69 -6.75 -53.10
CA ALA A 5 20.73 -5.35 -53.51
C ALA A 5 19.95 -4.59 -52.41
N SER A 6 20.33 -3.33 -52.20
CA SER A 6 19.78 -2.40 -51.23
C SER A 6 18.29 -2.12 -51.41
N ALA A 7 17.58 -1.85 -50.31
CA ALA A 7 16.41 -0.99 -50.30
C ALA A 7 16.38 -0.14 -49.02
N ALA A 8 16.19 1.16 -49.24
CA ALA A 8 16.35 2.22 -48.27
C ALA A 8 15.06 2.50 -47.48
N GLY A 9 15.27 3.01 -46.26
CA GLY A 9 14.48 4.12 -45.73
C GLY A 9 13.38 3.75 -44.74
N ARG A 10 13.54 4.23 -43.49
CA ARG A 10 12.68 5.30 -42.98
C ARG A 10 13.23 5.89 -41.68
N LYS A 11 13.42 7.20 -41.76
CA LYS A 11 13.36 8.22 -40.71
C LYS A 11 13.53 7.78 -39.25
N GLY A 12 14.60 8.32 -38.68
CA GLY A 12 14.49 9.22 -37.54
C GLY A 12 14.40 8.50 -36.20
N SER A 13 15.54 8.25 -35.59
CA SER A 13 15.58 7.93 -34.17
C SER A 13 16.88 8.44 -33.57
N ALA A 14 16.69 9.39 -32.65
CA ALA A 14 17.45 9.56 -31.43
C ALA A 14 18.97 9.68 -31.56
N GLY A 15 19.44 10.93 -31.51
CA GLY A 15 20.77 11.30 -31.06
C GLY A 15 20.65 12.33 -29.91
N PRO A 16 21.69 12.49 -29.07
CA PRO A 16 21.59 12.08 -27.67
C PRO A 16 22.11 13.15 -26.71
N HIS A 17 21.27 13.69 -25.84
CA HIS A 17 21.73 14.53 -24.73
C HIS A 17 20.76 14.40 -23.55
N ASP A 18 21.14 13.63 -22.52
CA ASP A 18 21.44 14.16 -21.17
C ASP A 18 21.87 13.02 -20.22
N PRO A 19 23.04 13.11 -19.53
CA PRO A 19 23.44 12.15 -18.51
C PRO A 19 22.81 12.52 -17.16
N ALA A 20 21.52 12.23 -16.99
CA ALA A 20 20.85 12.29 -15.70
C ALA A 20 20.95 10.94 -14.99
N GLU A 21 22.10 10.67 -14.38
CA GLU A 21 22.24 9.67 -13.32
C GLU A 21 21.72 10.26 -11.98
N PRO A 22 21.42 9.44 -10.98
CA PRO A 22 20.18 8.71 -10.74
C PRO A 22 19.30 9.41 -9.68
N VAL A 23 17.97 9.36 -9.80
CA VAL A 23 17.08 9.63 -8.66
C VAL A 23 16.36 8.37 -8.19
N PRO A 24 16.30 8.12 -6.87
CA PRO A 24 16.13 6.80 -6.31
C PRO A 24 14.69 6.32 -6.44
N ALA A 25 14.53 5.00 -6.43
CA ALA A 25 13.27 4.31 -6.21
C ALA A 25 12.50 4.93 -5.03
N GLY A 26 11.42 5.65 -5.34
CA GLY A 26 10.52 6.27 -4.38
C GLY A 26 9.07 6.01 -4.76
N ARG A 27 8.67 4.73 -4.83
CA ARG A 27 7.28 4.35 -4.52
C ARG A 27 7.27 4.05 -3.01
N PRO A 28 6.28 4.52 -2.22
CA PRO A 28 4.90 4.74 -2.63
C PRO A 28 4.39 6.16 -2.32
N LYS A 29 3.59 6.72 -3.24
CA LYS A 29 2.51 7.63 -2.83
C LYS A 29 1.53 6.77 -2.02
N ALA A 30 1.71 6.72 -0.71
CA ALA A 30 0.64 6.41 0.21
C ALA A 30 -0.32 7.61 0.20
N THR A 31 -1.14 7.72 -0.85
CA THR A 31 -2.38 8.48 -0.79
C THR A 31 -3.37 7.63 -0.02
N ALA A 32 -3.19 7.54 1.29
CA ALA A 32 -4.27 7.21 2.20
C ALA A 32 -5.07 8.49 2.42
N GLU A 33 -5.76 8.94 1.36
CA GLU A 33 -7.01 9.65 1.59
C GLU A 33 -8.00 8.58 2.05
N SER A 34 -8.22 8.48 3.35
CA SER A 34 -9.41 7.82 3.86
C SER A 34 -10.08 8.78 4.82
N SER A 35 -11.01 9.55 4.24
CA SER A 35 -11.99 10.32 4.99
C SER A 35 -12.98 9.32 5.60
N GLY A 36 -12.62 8.72 6.73
CA GLY A 36 -13.39 7.76 7.49
C GLY A 36 -12.69 7.59 8.83
N GLY A 37 -13.37 7.97 9.92
CA GLY A 37 -12.78 8.19 11.25
C GLY A 37 -11.62 7.26 11.54
N ASP A 38 -10.45 7.84 11.78
CA ASP A 38 -9.18 7.14 11.82
C ASP A 38 -9.29 5.91 12.74
N LEU A 39 -9.15 4.71 12.17
CA LEU A 39 -8.99 3.45 12.92
C LEU A 39 -7.95 3.64 14.03
N ARG A 40 -6.90 4.43 13.73
CA ARG A 40 -5.90 4.87 14.68
C ARG A 40 -6.47 5.69 15.85
N GLU A 41 -7.31 6.70 15.62
CA GLU A 41 -7.92 7.48 16.71
C GLU A 41 -8.80 6.60 17.60
N LEU A 42 -9.57 5.69 16.99
CA LEU A 42 -10.41 4.75 17.73
C LEU A 42 -9.57 3.80 18.60
N LEU A 43 -8.50 3.22 18.03
CA LEU A 43 -7.58 2.39 18.79
C LEU A 43 -6.82 3.19 19.86
N GLN A 44 -6.41 4.42 19.56
CA GLN A 44 -5.73 5.31 20.50
C GLN A 44 -6.62 5.65 21.71
N GLY A 45 -7.91 5.91 21.49
CA GLY A 45 -8.89 6.12 22.57
C GLY A 45 -9.07 4.91 23.49
N LEU A 46 -8.85 3.70 22.97
CA LEU A 46 -8.91 2.44 23.71
C LEU A 46 -7.55 1.99 24.26
N GLY A 47 -6.46 2.71 23.96
CA GLY A 47 -5.09 2.30 24.32
C GLY A 47 -4.55 1.11 23.52
N LEU A 48 -5.09 0.88 22.32
CA LEU A 48 -4.83 -0.25 21.42
C LEU A 48 -3.96 0.11 20.22
N GLU A 49 -3.24 1.24 20.24
CA GLU A 49 -2.43 1.68 19.10
C GLU A 49 -1.37 0.63 18.69
N ALA A 50 -0.91 -0.19 19.64
CA ALA A 50 0.01 -1.30 19.38
C ALA A 50 -0.58 -2.42 18.48
N ALA A 51 -1.91 -2.54 18.41
CA ALA A 51 -2.62 -3.50 17.55
C ALA A 51 -2.76 -3.01 16.10
N LEU A 52 -2.62 -1.70 15.86
CA LEU A 52 -2.78 -1.08 14.54
C LEU A 52 -1.94 -1.75 13.42
N PRO A 53 -0.62 -2.01 13.57
CA PRO A 53 0.17 -2.62 12.50
C PRO A 53 -0.28 -4.04 12.16
N GLN A 54 -0.78 -4.80 13.15
CA GLN A 54 -1.31 -6.13 12.93
C GLN A 54 -2.68 -6.08 12.26
N LEU A 55 -3.56 -5.17 12.66
CA LEU A 55 -4.84 -4.93 12.01
C LEU A 55 -4.65 -4.51 10.54
N LEU A 56 -3.72 -3.60 10.26
CA LEU A 56 -3.37 -3.22 8.88
C LEU A 56 -2.83 -4.41 8.08
N SER A 57 -2.09 -5.33 8.71
CA SER A 57 -1.60 -6.56 8.06
C SER A 57 -2.72 -7.55 7.73
N LEU A 58 -3.83 -7.51 8.49
CA LEU A 58 -5.06 -8.24 8.20
C LEU A 58 -5.93 -7.55 7.14
N GLY A 59 -5.52 -6.38 6.64
CA GLY A 59 -6.27 -5.60 5.64
C GLY A 59 -7.30 -4.64 6.24
N VAL A 60 -7.28 -4.45 7.56
CA VAL A 60 -8.22 -3.60 8.28
C VAL A 60 -7.77 -2.15 8.16
N VAL A 61 -8.46 -1.38 7.32
CA VAL A 61 -8.11 0.01 7.02
C VAL A 61 -9.04 1.01 7.70
N SER A 62 -10.23 0.57 8.09
CA SER A 62 -11.26 1.39 8.73
C SER A 62 -11.81 0.69 9.98
N PRO A 63 -12.42 1.42 10.93
CA PRO A 63 -13.08 0.81 12.07
C PRO A 63 -14.24 -0.12 11.68
N SER A 64 -14.88 0.10 10.53
CA SER A 64 -15.92 -0.81 10.01
C SER A 64 -15.36 -2.20 9.69
N ASP A 65 -14.14 -2.29 9.16
CA ASP A 65 -13.48 -3.57 8.87
C ASP A 65 -13.23 -4.37 10.17
N VAL A 66 -13.04 -3.69 11.31
CA VAL A 66 -12.84 -4.33 12.62
C VAL A 66 -14.09 -5.11 13.06
N VAL A 67 -15.28 -4.61 12.73
CA VAL A 67 -16.55 -5.25 13.08
C VAL A 67 -16.79 -6.49 12.23
N GLU A 68 -16.23 -6.54 11.01
CA GLU A 68 -16.31 -7.70 10.11
C GLU A 68 -15.32 -8.82 10.47
N LEU A 69 -14.32 -8.54 11.32
CA LEU A 69 -13.36 -9.55 11.79
C LEU A 69 -13.97 -10.47 12.83
N LEU A 70 -13.50 -11.73 12.80
CA LEU A 70 -13.85 -12.69 13.84
C LEU A 70 -13.11 -12.35 15.14
N VAL A 71 -13.70 -12.77 16.26
CA VAL A 71 -13.09 -12.65 17.58
C VAL A 71 -11.73 -13.36 17.62
N GLU A 72 -11.59 -14.48 16.91
CA GLU A 72 -10.34 -15.24 16.81
C GLU A 72 -9.21 -14.45 16.14
N ASP A 73 -9.51 -13.69 15.07
CA ASP A 73 -8.53 -12.83 14.40
C ASP A 73 -8.08 -11.70 15.32
N LEU A 74 -9.02 -11.08 16.02
CA LEU A 74 -8.74 -9.99 16.96
C LEU A 74 -7.96 -10.49 18.21
N GLU A 75 -8.28 -11.68 18.72
CA GLU A 75 -7.51 -12.35 19.77
C GLU A 75 -6.08 -12.66 19.28
N GLY A 76 -5.91 -13.05 18.01
CA GLY A 76 -4.60 -13.25 17.36
C GLY A 76 -3.74 -11.99 17.28
N VAL A 77 -4.37 -10.81 17.18
CA VAL A 77 -3.72 -9.49 17.25
C VAL A 77 -3.30 -9.11 18.68
N GLY A 78 -3.76 -9.86 19.69
CA GLY A 78 -3.50 -9.59 21.10
C GLY A 78 -4.54 -8.69 21.76
N LEU A 79 -5.73 -8.54 21.15
CA LEU A 79 -6.85 -7.84 21.77
C LEU A 79 -7.55 -8.77 22.77
N THR A 80 -7.92 -8.21 23.91
CA THR A 80 -8.69 -8.93 24.92
C THR A 80 -10.17 -8.97 24.54
N ARG A 81 -10.90 -9.99 25.01
CA ARG A 81 -12.36 -10.09 24.81
C ARG A 81 -13.14 -8.84 25.19
N VAL A 82 -12.69 -8.12 26.22
CA VAL A 82 -13.32 -6.86 26.67
C VAL A 82 -13.08 -5.72 25.68
N GLN A 83 -11.90 -5.66 25.06
CA GLN A 83 -11.58 -4.67 24.02
C GLN A 83 -12.31 -4.99 22.72
N ILE A 84 -12.39 -6.27 22.35
CA ILE A 84 -13.15 -6.75 21.20
C ILE A 84 -14.63 -6.37 21.32
N ARG A 85 -15.21 -6.55 22.52
CA ARG A 85 -16.57 -6.11 22.87
C ARG A 85 -16.80 -4.60 22.85
N GLN A 86 -15.75 -3.78 22.86
CA GLN A 86 -15.86 -2.32 22.73
C GLN A 86 -15.73 -1.86 21.28
N LEU A 87 -15.19 -2.71 20.41
CA LEU A 87 -15.02 -2.47 18.98
C LEU A 87 -16.25 -2.93 18.17
N GLN A 88 -16.99 -3.92 18.67
CA GLN A 88 -18.23 -4.48 18.11
C GLN A 88 -19.43 -4.09 18.97
#